data_AF-A0AAE1BDE3-F1
#
_entry.id   AF-A0AAE1BDE3-F1
#
_cell.length_a   1.000
_cell.length_b   1.000
_cell.length_c   1.000
_cell.angle_alpha   90.00
_cell.angle_beta   90.00
_cell.angle_gamma   90.00
#
_symmetry.space_group_name_H-M   'P 1'
#
loop_
_entity.id
_entity.type
_entity.pdbx_description
1 polymer ?
#
loop_
_entity_poly.entity_id
_entity_poly.type
_entity_poly.pdbx_seq_one_letter_code
_entity_poly.pdbx_strand_id
1 'polypeptide(L)'
;MHRLFRAQNYVQLSFALYFSVFKTDFNLGFGHPTTDICLTCIAYKAKIRSPDIDDEQKRQESAMFILHRQQARTFYTSLNSVSGGSVTVCLDIMEHLVLPKSPVGQSYYSRQLYLYVLGIVRYEGESSTKGKENVQLYV
;
A
#
# COMPACT_ATOMS: atom_id res chain seq x y z
N MET A 1 12.98 8.29 3.74
CA MET A 1 13.16 9.35 4.77
C MET A 1 14.48 10.11 4.63
N HIS A 2 15.67 9.48 4.64
CA HIS A 2 16.97 10.20 4.51
C HIS A 2 17.07 11.13 3.29
N ARG A 3 16.71 10.67 2.09
CA ARG A 3 16.70 11.52 0.88
C ARG A 3 15.79 12.74 1.03
N LEU A 4 14.63 12.55 1.65
CA LEU A 4 13.64 13.62 1.88
C LEU A 4 14.16 14.63 2.91
N PHE A 5 14.76 14.15 4.01
CA PHE A 5 15.42 15.00 5.01
C PHE A 5 16.50 15.88 4.39
N ARG A 6 17.35 15.32 3.52
CA ARG A 6 18.38 16.09 2.80
C ARG A 6 17.76 17.14 1.88
N ALA A 7 16.69 16.80 1.17
CA ALA A 7 16.01 17.72 0.26
C ALA A 7 15.32 18.90 0.98
N GLN A 8 14.76 18.66 2.17
CA GLN A 8 14.07 19.68 2.96
C GLN A 8 15.01 20.59 3.74
N ASN A 9 16.09 20.03 4.29
CA ASN A 9 16.99 20.77 5.19
C ASN A 9 18.25 21.29 4.49
N TYR A 10 18.45 20.95 3.21
CA TYR A 10 19.64 21.32 2.41
C TYR A 10 20.98 20.89 3.05
N VAL A 11 20.97 19.85 3.89
CA VAL A 11 22.17 19.33 4.57
C VAL A 11 22.73 18.12 3.84
N GLN A 12 24.06 18.08 3.69
CA GLN A 12 24.77 16.86 3.32
C GLN A 12 25.16 16.07 4.57
N LEU A 13 24.55 14.91 4.75
CA LEU A 13 24.90 13.99 5.83
C LEU A 13 24.79 12.54 5.32
N SER A 14 25.66 11.67 5.85
CA SER A 14 25.70 10.26 5.44
C SER A 14 24.47 9.52 5.92
N PHE A 15 24.01 8.52 5.15
CA PHE A 15 22.91 7.66 5.59
C PHE A 15 23.24 6.98 6.93
N ALA A 16 24.51 6.65 7.17
CA ALA A 16 24.96 6.04 8.42
C ALA A 16 24.71 6.93 9.65
N LEU A 17 25.05 8.23 9.57
CA LEU A 17 24.80 9.18 10.66
C LEU A 17 23.30 9.42 10.86
N TYR A 18 22.53 9.54 9.77
CA TYR A 18 21.07 9.62 9.84
C TYR A 18 20.51 8.40 10.57
N PHE A 19 20.90 7.21 10.14
CA PHE A 19 20.41 5.96 10.68
C PHE A 19 20.81 5.78 12.16
N SER A 20 22.04 6.16 12.53
CA SER A 20 22.51 6.02 13.91
C SER A 20 21.65 6.83 14.87
N VAL A 21 21.40 8.12 14.58
CA VAL A 21 20.58 9.00 15.42
C VAL A 21 19.19 8.40 15.65
N PHE A 22 18.50 8.00 14.58
CA PHE A 22 17.16 7.41 14.71
C PHE A 22 17.17 6.06 15.45
N LYS A 23 18.19 5.24 15.24
CA LYS A 23 18.30 3.93 15.89
C LYS A 23 18.69 4.05 17.37
N THR A 24 19.65 4.90 17.73
CA THR A 24 20.20 4.99 19.09
C THR A 24 19.42 5.95 19.97
N ASP A 25 19.04 7.10 19.43
CA ASP A 25 18.52 8.20 20.26
C ASP A 25 16.99 8.13 20.34
N PHE A 26 16.35 7.54 19.32
CA PHE A 26 14.89 7.39 19.25
C PHE A 26 14.41 5.93 19.29
N ASN A 27 15.33 4.95 19.28
CA ASN A 27 15.01 3.52 19.21
C ASN A 27 14.08 3.16 18.03
N LEU A 28 14.23 3.85 16.90
CA LEU A 28 13.43 3.64 15.69
C LEU A 28 14.19 2.78 14.68
N GLY A 29 13.62 1.63 14.32
CA GLY A 29 14.10 0.80 13.22
C GLY A 29 13.54 1.26 11.88
N PHE A 30 14.38 1.29 10.84
CA PHE A 30 13.91 1.43 9.46
C PHE A 30 13.65 0.04 8.89
N GLY A 31 12.39 -0.41 8.96
CA GLY A 31 11.96 -1.66 8.33
C GLY A 31 12.03 -1.59 6.80
N HIS A 32 12.13 -2.75 6.15
CA HIS A 32 11.80 -2.82 4.74
C HIS A 32 10.31 -2.48 4.56
N PRO A 33 9.91 -1.79 3.48
CA PRO A 33 8.51 -1.60 3.17
C PRO A 33 7.83 -2.97 3.14
N THR A 34 6.90 -3.20 4.06
CA THR A 34 6.05 -4.39 4.00
C THR A 34 5.19 -4.26 2.76
N THR A 35 5.37 -5.18 1.82
CA THR A 35 4.46 -5.32 0.70
C THR A 35 3.12 -5.81 1.21
N ASP A 36 2.03 -5.19 0.77
CA ASP A 36 0.68 -5.65 1.11
C ASP A 36 0.51 -7.13 0.76
N ILE A 37 -0.09 -7.87 1.69
CA ILE A 37 -0.37 -9.29 1.51
C ILE A 37 -1.80 -9.43 1.02
N CYS A 38 -1.99 -10.10 -0.11
CA CYS A 38 -3.31 -10.39 -0.63
C CYS A 38 -4.09 -11.32 0.34
N LEU A 39 -5.23 -10.85 0.85
CA LEU A 39 -6.13 -11.60 1.73
C LEU A 39 -6.54 -12.95 1.12
N THR A 40 -6.91 -12.94 -0.16
CA THR A 40 -7.32 -14.15 -0.88
C THR A 40 -6.19 -15.18 -0.97
N CYS A 41 -4.95 -14.73 -1.22
CA CYS A 41 -3.79 -15.61 -1.18
C CYS A 41 -3.54 -16.21 0.20
N ILE A 42 -3.72 -15.44 1.28
CA ILE A 42 -3.62 -15.95 2.66
C ILE A 42 -4.72 -16.99 2.89
N ALA A 43 -5.96 -16.69 2.53
CA ALA A 43 -7.11 -17.57 2.73
C ALA A 43 -6.90 -18.93 2.04
N TYR A 44 -6.48 -18.94 0.77
CA TYR A 44 -6.18 -20.20 0.07
C TYR A 44 -5.05 -20.98 0.74
N LYS A 45 -3.94 -20.33 1.11
CA LYS A 45 -2.83 -21.00 1.80
C LYS A 45 -3.25 -21.56 3.16
N ALA A 46 -4.11 -20.85 3.89
CA ALA A 46 -4.62 -21.31 5.17
C ALA A 46 -5.47 -22.57 5.00
N LYS A 47 -6.39 -22.58 4.02
CA LYS A 47 -7.20 -23.75 3.71
C LYS A 47 -6.38 -24.95 3.26
N ILE A 48 -5.43 -24.76 2.33
CA ILE A 48 -4.55 -25.84 1.83
C ILE A 48 -3.77 -26.52 2.97
N ARG A 49 -3.40 -25.76 4.00
CA ARG A 49 -2.69 -26.25 5.20
C ARG A 49 -3.62 -26.80 6.27
N SER A 50 -4.93 -26.64 6.12
CA SER A 50 -5.89 -27.13 7.10
C SER A 50 -5.85 -28.67 7.15
N PRO A 51 -5.78 -29.27 8.35
CA PRO A 51 -5.88 -30.71 8.50
C PRO A 51 -7.31 -31.23 8.23
N ASP A 52 -8.31 -30.34 8.27
CA ASP A 52 -9.74 -30.68 8.24
C ASP A 52 -10.31 -30.88 6.82
N ILE A 53 -9.50 -30.71 5.78
CA ILE A 53 -9.94 -30.87 4.38
C ILE A 53 -9.31 -32.09 3.73
N ASP A 54 -10.08 -32.75 2.86
CA ASP A 54 -9.62 -33.92 2.11
C ASP A 54 -8.65 -33.54 0.97
N ASP A 55 -8.05 -34.55 0.35
CA ASP A 55 -7.06 -34.34 -0.72
C ASP A 55 -7.67 -33.71 -1.98
N GLU A 56 -8.96 -33.94 -2.24
CA GLU A 56 -9.65 -33.35 -3.39
C GLU A 56 -9.88 -31.85 -3.16
N GLN A 57 -10.36 -31.47 -1.98
CA GLN A 57 -10.51 -30.09 -1.55
C GLN A 57 -9.15 -29.36 -1.56
N LYS A 58 -8.07 -30.02 -1.11
CA LYS A 58 -6.71 -29.45 -1.20
C LYS A 58 -6.30 -29.18 -2.64
N ARG A 59 -6.58 -30.09 -3.57
CA ARG A 59 -6.32 -29.89 -5.00
C ARG A 59 -7.11 -28.72 -5.56
N GLN A 60 -8.40 -28.61 -5.21
CA GLN A 60 -9.26 -27.52 -5.66
C GLN A 60 -8.78 -26.16 -5.15
N GLU A 61 -8.50 -26.02 -3.85
CA GLU A 61 -8.00 -24.77 -3.26
C GLU A 61 -6.61 -24.40 -3.81
N SER A 62 -5.76 -25.40 -4.12
CA SER A 62 -4.47 -25.19 -4.79
C SER A 62 -4.64 -24.70 -6.23
N ALA A 63 -5.57 -25.26 -6.98
CA ALA A 63 -5.91 -24.79 -8.33
C ALA A 63 -6.43 -23.35 -8.30
N MET A 64 -7.33 -23.03 -7.37
CA MET A 64 -7.86 -21.68 -7.19
C MET A 64 -6.77 -20.67 -6.82
N PHE A 65 -5.81 -21.06 -5.97
CA PHE A 65 -4.65 -20.24 -5.64
C PHE A 65 -3.78 -19.94 -6.86
N ILE A 66 -3.51 -20.95 -7.69
CA ILE A 66 -2.72 -20.80 -8.93
C ILE A 66 -3.43 -19.87 -9.90
N LEU A 67 -4.73 -20.10 -10.12
CA LEU A 67 -5.57 -19.33 -11.04
C LEU A 67 -5.59 -17.86 -10.62
N HIS A 68 -5.83 -17.58 -9.33
CA HIS A 68 -5.81 -16.22 -8.79
C HIS A 68 -4.47 -15.50 -9.02
N ARG A 69 -3.33 -16.18 -8.81
CA ARG A 69 -2.02 -15.59 -9.09
C ARG A 69 -1.75 -15.36 -10.57
N GLN A 70 -2.25 -16.24 -11.44
CA GLN A 70 -2.16 -16.05 -12.89
C GLN A 70 -2.99 -14.83 -13.33
N GLN A 71 -4.23 -14.70 -12.85
CA GLN A 71 -5.06 -13.53 -13.10
C GLN A 71 -4.38 -12.24 -12.66
N ALA A 72 -3.78 -12.21 -11.47
CA ALA A 72 -3.05 -11.04 -10.99
C ALA A 72 -1.87 -10.68 -11.92
N ARG A 73 -1.11 -11.67 -12.40
CA ARG A 73 -0.01 -11.44 -13.35
C ARG A 73 -0.53 -10.89 -14.68
N THR A 74 -1.58 -11.50 -15.24
CA THR A 74 -2.20 -11.03 -16.49
C THR A 74 -2.72 -9.60 -16.33
N PHE A 75 -3.34 -9.28 -15.18
CA PHE A 75 -3.75 -7.92 -14.87
C PHE A 75 -2.58 -6.94 -14.90
N TYR A 76 -1.45 -7.24 -14.24
CA TYR A 76 -0.28 -6.35 -14.28
C TYR A 76 0.35 -6.26 -15.67
N THR A 77 0.32 -7.32 -16.47
CA THR A 77 0.74 -7.28 -17.88
C THR A 77 -0.14 -6.32 -18.68
N SER A 78 -1.47 -6.40 -18.52
CA SER A 78 -2.43 -5.50 -19.18
C SER A 78 -2.37 -4.07 -18.65
N LEU A 79 -2.11 -3.88 -17.36
CA LEU A 79 -1.94 -2.57 -16.76
C LEU A 79 -0.72 -1.85 -17.36
N ASN A 80 0.35 -2.61 -17.62
CA ASN A 80 1.57 -2.12 -18.25
C ASN A 80 1.46 -1.87 -19.76
N SER A 81 0.45 -2.42 -20.46
CA SER A 81 0.21 -2.14 -21.87
C SER A 81 -0.49 -0.78 -22.07
N VAL A 82 0.19 0.30 -21.67
CA VAL A 82 -0.32 1.67 -21.81
C VAL A 82 -0.35 2.05 -23.28
N SER A 83 -1.55 2.27 -23.85
CA SER A 83 -1.73 2.63 -25.26
C SER A 83 -1.79 4.14 -25.45
N GLY A 84 -1.21 4.64 -26.55
CA GLY A 84 -1.35 6.04 -26.94
C GLY A 84 -2.81 6.37 -27.21
N GLY A 85 -3.39 7.29 -26.42
CA GLY A 85 -4.78 7.72 -26.54
C GLY A 85 -5.68 7.35 -25.36
N SER A 86 -5.19 6.60 -24.37
CA SER A 86 -5.88 6.36 -23.10
C SER A 86 -5.05 6.85 -21.91
N VAL A 87 -5.72 7.15 -20.80
CA VAL A 87 -5.08 7.51 -19.53
C VAL A 87 -5.46 6.46 -18.50
N THR A 88 -4.46 5.76 -17.97
CA THR A 88 -4.65 4.83 -16.85
C THR A 88 -4.55 5.60 -15.55
N VAL A 89 -5.56 5.47 -14.70
CA VAL A 89 -5.61 6.12 -13.39
C VAL A 89 -5.81 5.05 -12.31
N CYS A 90 -4.95 5.07 -11.29
CA CYS A 90 -5.08 4.26 -10.09
C CYS A 90 -5.72 5.10 -8.99
N LEU A 91 -6.84 4.63 -8.44
CA LEU A 91 -7.50 5.25 -7.30
C LEU A 91 -7.17 4.43 -6.06
N ASP A 92 -6.72 5.10 -5.01
CA ASP A 92 -6.38 4.49 -3.73
C ASP A 92 -7.02 5.30 -2.60
N ILE A 93 -7.77 4.63 -1.73
CA ILE A 93 -8.26 5.27 -0.51
C ILE A 93 -7.21 5.01 0.56
N MET A 94 -6.44 6.04 0.90
CA MET A 94 -5.41 5.95 1.92
C MET A 94 -6.02 5.81 3.32
N GLU A 95 -5.17 5.61 4.32
CA GLU A 95 -5.55 5.40 5.71
C GLU A 95 -6.58 6.43 6.21
N HIS A 96 -7.65 5.93 6.84
CA HIS A 96 -8.66 6.78 7.45
C HIS A 96 -8.11 7.47 8.70
N LEU A 97 -7.97 8.78 8.65
CA LEU A 97 -7.50 9.57 9.78
C LEU A 97 -8.66 9.85 10.72
N VAL A 98 -8.63 9.25 11.91
CA VAL A 98 -9.57 9.55 12.99
C VAL A 98 -9.31 10.97 13.47
N LEU A 99 -10.29 11.86 13.34
CA LEU A 99 -10.17 13.22 13.85
C LEU A 99 -10.38 13.27 15.38
N PRO A 100 -9.80 14.27 16.07
CA PRO A 100 -9.90 14.40 17.52
C PRO A 100 -11.35 14.40 18.01
N LYS A 101 -11.58 13.68 19.12
CA LYS A 101 -12.89 13.66 19.77
C LYS A 101 -13.14 14.99 20.45
N SER A 102 -14.20 15.68 20.05
CA SER A 102 -14.67 16.88 20.75
C SER A 102 -15.46 16.47 22.00
N PRO A 103 -15.23 17.13 23.15
CA PRO A 103 -16.03 16.92 24.36
C PRO A 103 -17.44 17.54 24.26
N VAL A 104 -17.73 18.27 23.18
CA VAL A 104 -19.06 18.84 22.92
C VAL A 104 -20.01 17.72 22.52
N GLY A 105 -21.05 17.48 23.33
CA GLY A 105 -21.98 16.36 23.16
C GLY A 105 -22.61 16.27 21.75
N GLN A 106 -22.97 17.41 21.15
CA GLN A 106 -23.50 17.46 19.78
C GLN A 106 -22.51 16.86 18.75
N SER A 107 -21.21 17.20 18.85
CA SER A 107 -20.15 16.67 17.98
C SER A 107 -19.78 15.23 18.31
N TYR A 108 -19.94 14.80 19.57
CA TYR A 108 -19.70 13.42 20.00
C TYR A 108 -20.75 12.46 19.41
N TYR A 109 -22.01 12.87 19.33
CA TYR A 109 -23.10 12.08 18.75
C TYR A 109 -23.24 12.23 17.23
N SER A 110 -22.70 13.29 16.61
CA SER A 110 -22.80 13.55 15.16
C SER A 110 -21.87 12.68 14.29
N ARG A 111 -21.39 11.55 14.81
CA ARG A 111 -20.44 10.61 14.19
C ARG A 111 -19.00 11.13 14.19
N GLN A 112 -18.07 10.23 14.53
CA GLN A 112 -16.64 10.45 14.42
C GLN A 112 -16.32 10.86 12.97
N LEU A 113 -15.82 12.08 12.78
CA LEU A 113 -15.40 12.53 11.47
C LEU A 113 -14.12 11.77 11.11
N TYR A 114 -14.24 10.83 10.18
CA TYR A 114 -13.08 10.23 9.53
C TYR A 114 -12.71 11.12 8.37
N LEU A 115 -11.44 11.51 8.33
CA LEU A 115 -10.86 12.14 7.16
C LEU A 115 -10.43 11.05 6.19
N TYR A 116 -11.04 11.04 5.02
CA TYR A 116 -10.75 10.10 3.95
C TYR A 116 -9.82 10.77 2.96
N VAL A 117 -8.62 10.23 2.80
CA VAL A 117 -7.67 10.73 1.81
C VAL A 117 -7.76 9.87 0.56
N LEU A 118 -8.36 10.42 -0.50
CA LEU A 118 -8.41 9.77 -1.81
C LEU A 118 -7.16 10.14 -2.62
N GLY A 119 -6.32 9.15 -2.87
CA GLY A 119 -5.20 9.24 -3.80
C GLY A 119 -5.63 8.90 -5.22
N ILE A 120 -5.28 9.78 -6.16
CA ILE A 120 -5.45 9.58 -7.60
C ILE A 120 -4.05 9.62 -8.22
N VAL A 121 -3.63 8.50 -8.79
CA VAL A 121 -2.29 8.36 -9.40
C VAL A 121 -2.44 8.10 -10.88
N ARG A 122 -1.87 8.96 -11.71
CA ARG A 122 -1.74 8.69 -13.14
C ARG A 122 -0.67 7.63 -13.33
N TYR A 123 -1.03 6.55 -14.03
CA TYR A 123 -0.15 5.42 -14.27
C TYR A 123 0.39 5.45 -15.70
N GLU A 124 1.71 5.50 -15.83
CA GLU A 124 2.41 5.61 -17.12
C GLU A 124 3.32 4.39 -17.41
N GLY A 125 3.07 3.27 -16.73
CA GLY A 125 3.83 2.02 -16.87
C GLY A 125 4.90 1.83 -15.79
N GLU A 126 5.39 0.60 -15.65
CA GLU A 126 6.35 0.20 -14.60
C GLU A 126 7.70 0.92 -14.66
N SER A 127 8.18 1.25 -15.85
CA SER A 127 9.44 1.98 -16.05
C SER A 127 9.31 3.50 -15.89
N SER A 128 8.09 4.03 -15.72
CA SER A 128 7.88 5.46 -15.56
C SER A 128 8.33 5.95 -14.18
N THR A 129 9.02 7.08 -14.15
CA THR A 129 9.39 7.72 -12.88
C THR A 129 8.17 8.44 -12.33
N LYS A 130 7.63 7.99 -11.20
CA LYS A 130 6.49 8.66 -10.55
C LYS A 130 6.93 10.01 -9.96
N GLY A 131 6.66 11.09 -10.69
CA GLY A 131 6.81 12.44 -10.18
C GLY A 131 5.58 12.92 -9.40
N LYS A 132 5.70 14.09 -8.75
CA LYS A 132 4.63 14.67 -7.93
C LYS A 132 3.42 15.08 -8.78
N GLU A 133 3.65 15.47 -10.02
CA GLU A 133 2.63 15.82 -11.00
C GLU A 133 1.68 14.65 -11.33
N ASN A 134 2.13 13.42 -11.09
CA ASN A 134 1.37 12.21 -11.35
C ASN A 134 0.53 11.74 -10.14
N VAL A 135 0.60 12.44 -9.01
CA VAL A 135 -0.09 12.08 -7.76
C VAL A 135 -0.93 13.25 -7.26
N GLN A 136 -2.23 13.03 -7.12
CA GLN A 136 -3.16 13.99 -6.56
C GLN A 136 -3.82 13.38 -5.32
N LEU A 137 -3.87 14.16 -4.24
CA LEU A 137 -4.54 13.76 -3.00
C LEU A 137 -5.75 14.67 -2.78
N TYR A 138 -6.89 14.06 -2.53
CA TYR A 138 -8.14 14.73 -2.18
C TYR A 138 -8.48 14.37 -0.75
N VAL A 139 -8.79 15.40 0.04
CA VAL A 139 -8.98 15.34 1.50
C VAL A 139 -10.35 15.93 1.83
#